data_AF-Q81D53-F1
#
_entry.id   AF-Q81D53-F1
#
_cell.length_a   1.000
_cell.length_b   1.000
_cell.length_c   1.000
_cell.angle_alpha   90.00
_cell.angle_beta   90.00
_cell.angle_gamma   90.00
#
_symmetry.space_group_name_H-M   'P 1'
#
loop_
_entity.id
_entity.type
_entity.pdbx_description
1 polymer ?
#
loop_
_entity_poly.entity_id
_entity_poly.type
_entity_poly.pdbx_seq_one_letter_code
_entity_poly.pdbx_strand_id
1 'polypeptide(L)'
;METKILETEKNIASKSLLAFSLLITTGIVYQIFAVYLGGNLPQLLGILIEALWNLVLCGIIGYYFLGKISLEQFKHFRFKTLLWGVPLTIIVGMGSSLIFSYIFEPATKNSVAEVISIYMILFRIPFMLMGEELICTNIIIALQKLGLKFSTASIICSLLFALWHIPAYGFVPMQLLITIIPVRLALNYIWKNSKSVWVSWICHFIFDCISFLPMLFK
;
A
#
# COMPACT_ATOMS: atom_id res chain seq x y z
N MET A 1 5.96 -40.73 1.27
CA MET A 1 6.53 -39.50 0.68
C MET A 1 5.41 -38.53 0.32
N GLU A 2 4.39 -38.99 -0.39
CA GLU A 2 3.21 -38.23 -0.82
C GLU A 2 2.42 -37.58 0.33
N THR A 3 2.18 -38.28 1.44
CA THR A 3 1.46 -37.75 2.61
C THR A 3 2.17 -36.56 3.27
N LYS A 4 3.51 -36.57 3.33
CA LYS A 4 4.31 -35.46 3.89
C LYS A 4 4.27 -34.23 2.99
N ILE A 5 4.20 -34.43 1.67
CA ILE A 5 4.09 -33.34 0.69
C ILE A 5 2.72 -32.67 0.84
N LEU A 6 1.64 -33.45 0.87
CA LEU A 6 0.27 -32.96 1.06
C LEU A 6 0.09 -32.19 2.38
N GLU A 7 0.67 -32.68 3.48
CA GLU A 7 0.62 -32.00 4.78
C GLU A 7 1.37 -30.67 4.77
N THR A 8 2.51 -30.61 4.06
CA THR A 8 3.31 -29.39 3.90
C THR A 8 2.57 -28.34 3.08
N GLU A 9 1.99 -28.74 1.94
CA GLU A 9 1.18 -27.86 1.09
C GLU A 9 -0.04 -27.30 1.83
N LYS A 10 -0.75 -28.16 2.57
CA LYS A 10 -1.90 -27.75 3.40
C LYS A 10 -1.49 -26.74 4.48
N ASN A 11 -0.32 -26.93 5.12
CA ASN A 11 0.20 -26.01 6.13
C ASN A 11 0.55 -24.64 5.52
N ILE A 12 1.20 -24.63 4.35
CA ILE A 12 1.53 -23.40 3.63
C ILE A 12 0.26 -22.64 3.23
N ALA A 13 -0.75 -23.33 2.71
CA ALA A 13 -2.03 -22.74 2.35
C ALA A 13 -2.73 -22.13 3.58
N SER A 14 -2.77 -22.86 4.70
CA SER A 14 -3.35 -22.38 5.96
C SER A 14 -2.68 -21.11 6.49
N LYS A 15 -1.34 -21.09 6.54
CA LYS A 15 -0.58 -19.89 6.98
C LYS A 15 -0.77 -18.71 6.04
N SER A 16 -0.83 -18.95 4.73
CA SER A 16 -0.99 -17.89 3.74
C SER A 16 -2.40 -17.30 3.76
N LEU A 17 -3.42 -18.14 3.95
CA LEU A 17 -4.80 -17.70 4.14
C LEU A 17 -4.94 -16.87 5.42
N LEU A 18 -4.34 -17.33 6.53
CA LEU A 18 -4.34 -16.58 7.78
C LEU A 18 -3.60 -15.24 7.64
N ALA A 19 -2.45 -15.20 6.97
CA ALA A 19 -1.74 -13.96 6.68
C ALA A 19 -2.62 -12.98 5.89
N PHE A 20 -3.26 -13.46 4.81
CA PHE A 20 -4.14 -12.64 3.98
C PHE A 20 -5.31 -12.05 4.79
N SER A 21 -5.98 -12.87 5.61
CA SER A 21 -7.06 -12.42 6.49
C SER A 21 -6.58 -11.36 7.49
N LEU A 22 -5.44 -11.59 8.15
CA LEU A 22 -4.87 -10.65 9.12
C LEU A 22 -4.46 -9.32 8.48
N LEU A 23 -3.90 -9.35 7.27
CA LEU A 23 -3.54 -8.13 6.53
C LEU A 23 -4.80 -7.32 6.19
N ILE A 24 -5.87 -7.98 5.74
CA ILE A 24 -7.15 -7.31 5.47
C ILE A 24 -7.72 -6.69 6.74
N THR A 25 -7.77 -7.46 7.83
CA THR A 25 -8.24 -6.96 9.12
C THR A 25 -7.42 -5.78 9.60
N THR A 26 -6.10 -5.80 9.41
CA THR A 26 -5.21 -4.68 9.79
C THR A 26 -5.60 -3.39 9.07
N GLY A 27 -5.87 -3.44 7.76
CA GLY A 27 -6.32 -2.28 6.98
C GLY A 27 -7.71 -1.79 7.38
N ILE A 28 -8.66 -2.70 7.63
CA ILE A 28 -10.02 -2.34 8.07
C ILE A 28 -10.00 -1.69 9.46
N VAL A 29 -9.30 -2.29 10.41
CA VAL A 29 -9.21 -1.79 11.79
C VAL A 29 -8.53 -0.43 11.82
N TYR A 30 -7.53 -0.18 10.96
CA TYR A 30 -6.93 1.14 10.81
C TYR A 30 -7.97 2.21 10.44
N GLN A 31 -8.86 1.92 9.48
CA GLN A 31 -9.90 2.86 9.08
C GLN A 31 -10.92 3.11 10.19
N ILE A 32 -11.32 2.08 10.92
CA ILE A 32 -12.19 2.22 12.10
C ILE A 32 -11.50 3.10 13.15
N PHE A 33 -10.23 2.86 13.43
CA PHE A 33 -9.46 3.64 14.39
C PHE A 33 -9.37 5.11 13.98
N ALA A 34 -9.06 5.40 12.71
CA ALA A 34 -8.99 6.75 12.18
C ALA A 34 -10.34 7.49 12.31
N VAL A 35 -11.46 6.82 12.03
CA VAL A 35 -12.80 7.42 12.10
C VAL A 35 -13.28 7.65 13.54
N TYR A 36 -13.09 6.70 14.44
CA TYR A 36 -13.70 6.74 15.78
C TYR A 36 -12.79 7.24 16.90
N LEU A 37 -11.47 7.11 16.75
CA LEU A 37 -10.50 7.37 17.82
C LEU A 37 -9.49 8.46 17.48
N GLY A 38 -9.34 8.82 16.20
CA GLY A 38 -8.32 9.79 15.74
C GLY A 38 -8.38 11.15 16.45
N GLY A 39 -9.58 11.66 16.76
CA GLY A 39 -9.75 12.95 17.45
C GLY A 39 -9.58 12.91 18.97
N ASN A 40 -9.57 11.72 19.58
CA ASN A 40 -9.60 11.54 21.05
C ASN A 40 -8.27 11.11 21.65
N LEU A 41 -7.23 10.94 20.82
CA LEU A 41 -5.91 10.52 21.26
C LEU A 41 -5.00 11.72 21.54
N PRO A 42 -4.07 11.59 22.50
CA PRO A 42 -2.95 12.52 22.59
C PRO A 42 -2.25 12.62 21.23
N GLN A 43 -1.97 13.86 20.79
CA GLN A 43 -1.48 14.15 19.43
C GLN A 43 -0.25 13.31 19.04
N LEU A 44 0.71 13.15 19.95
CA LEU A 44 1.90 12.33 19.72
C LEU A 44 1.55 10.86 19.50
N LEU A 45 0.61 10.31 20.27
CA LEU A 45 0.18 8.93 20.15
C LEU A 45 -0.55 8.71 18.81
N GLY A 46 -1.40 9.65 18.40
CA GLY A 46 -2.04 9.65 17.08
C GLY A 46 -1.02 9.56 15.95
N ILE A 47 -0.03 10.45 15.94
CA ILE A 47 1.03 10.48 14.93
C ILE A 47 1.79 9.15 14.86
N LEU A 48 2.16 8.59 16.01
CA LEU A 48 2.89 7.32 16.07
C LEU A 48 2.04 6.16 15.53
N ILE A 49 0.76 6.11 15.87
CA ILE A 49 -0.14 5.07 15.37
C ILE A 49 -0.29 5.19 13.85
N GLU A 50 -0.56 6.39 13.34
CA GLU A 50 -0.73 6.63 11.90
C GLU A 50 0.54 6.30 11.10
N ALA A 51 1.73 6.60 11.64
CA ALA A 51 3.00 6.31 10.99
C ALA A 51 3.39 4.82 11.05
N LEU A 52 3.08 4.14 12.14
CA LEU A 52 3.66 2.82 12.44
C LEU A 52 2.67 1.65 12.36
N TRP A 53 1.36 1.90 12.35
CA TRP A 53 0.33 0.83 12.41
C TRP A 53 0.55 -0.25 11.35
N ASN A 54 0.51 0.15 10.07
CA ASN A 54 0.71 -0.79 8.97
C ASN A 54 2.14 -1.32 8.96
N LEU A 55 3.14 -0.46 9.21
CA LEU A 55 4.56 -0.84 9.19
C LEU A 55 4.85 -1.99 10.16
N VAL A 56 4.45 -1.85 11.42
CA VAL A 56 4.71 -2.82 12.48
C VAL A 56 3.85 -4.06 12.29
N LEU A 57 2.53 -3.91 12.14
CA LEU A 57 1.63 -5.05 12.06
C LEU A 57 1.86 -5.88 10.81
N CYS A 58 2.01 -5.25 9.64
CA CYS A 58 2.27 -5.99 8.40
C CYS A 58 3.69 -6.56 8.37
N GLY A 59 4.67 -5.91 9.02
CA GLY A 59 6.00 -6.49 9.24
C GLY A 59 5.95 -7.77 10.08
N ILE A 60 5.23 -7.75 11.21
CA ILE A 60 5.03 -8.93 12.08
C ILE A 60 4.30 -10.03 11.33
N ILE A 61 3.19 -9.73 10.64
CA ILE A 61 2.43 -10.72 9.89
C ILE A 61 3.28 -11.35 8.79
N GLY A 62 4.01 -10.52 8.03
CA GLY A 62 4.94 -10.98 7.00
C GLY A 62 6.02 -11.91 7.56
N TYR A 63 6.65 -11.52 8.67
CA TYR A 63 7.69 -12.32 9.33
C TYR A 63 7.19 -13.70 9.78
N TYR A 64 6.08 -13.75 10.54
CA TYR A 64 5.63 -15.00 11.16
C TYR A 64 4.87 -15.93 10.19
N PHE A 65 4.07 -15.38 9.28
CA PHE A 65 3.19 -16.21 8.43
C PHE A 65 3.72 -16.39 7.00
N LEU A 66 4.45 -15.42 6.47
CA LEU A 66 5.01 -15.49 5.11
C LEU A 66 6.49 -15.89 5.12
N GLY A 67 7.20 -15.69 6.23
CA GLY A 67 8.56 -16.17 6.45
C GLY A 67 9.59 -15.44 5.60
N LYS A 68 10.66 -16.15 5.21
CA LYS A 68 11.84 -15.55 4.54
C LYS A 68 11.48 -14.69 3.33
N ILE A 69 10.50 -15.09 2.52
CA ILE A 69 10.15 -14.35 1.29
C ILE A 69 9.70 -12.90 1.58
N SER A 70 9.04 -12.66 2.73
CA SER A 70 8.63 -11.32 3.16
C SER A 70 9.82 -10.49 3.66
N LEU A 71 10.91 -11.13 4.08
CA LEU A 71 12.15 -10.45 4.47
C LEU A 71 13.10 -10.23 3.29
N GLU A 72 13.11 -11.14 2.31
CA GLU A 72 14.00 -11.05 1.15
C GLU A 72 13.77 -9.77 0.34
N GLN A 73 12.54 -9.24 0.31
CA GLN A 73 12.24 -7.97 -0.38
C GLN A 73 13.01 -6.75 0.18
N PHE A 74 13.51 -6.82 1.41
CA PHE A 74 14.34 -5.76 1.99
C PHE A 74 15.82 -5.89 1.64
N LYS A 75 16.25 -7.03 1.11
CA LYS A 75 17.67 -7.31 0.81
C LYS A 75 18.07 -6.93 -0.61
N HIS A 76 17.09 -6.63 -1.45
CA HIS A 76 17.32 -6.30 -2.85
C HIS A 76 17.17 -4.81 -3.09
N PHE A 77 17.94 -4.30 -4.04
CA PHE A 77 17.77 -2.97 -4.60
C PHE A 77 18.13 -3.01 -6.08
N ARG A 78 17.28 -2.47 -6.95
CA ARG A 78 17.50 -2.47 -8.41
C ARG A 78 17.36 -1.07 -8.98
N PHE A 79 18.49 -0.38 -9.12
CA PHE A 79 18.54 0.99 -9.62
C PHE A 79 17.92 1.14 -11.02
N LYS A 80 18.16 0.18 -11.93
CA LYS A 80 17.53 0.18 -13.26
C LYS A 80 16.00 0.20 -13.18
N THR A 81 15.43 -0.55 -12.24
CA THR A 81 13.97 -0.55 -12.00
C THR A 81 13.48 0.74 -11.40
N LEU A 82 14.27 1.36 -10.51
CA LEU A 82 13.95 2.68 -9.96
C LEU A 82 13.90 3.74 -11.06
N LEU A 83 14.88 3.76 -11.97
CA LEU A 83 14.98 4.76 -13.04
C LEU A 83 13.75 4.84 -13.93
N TRP A 84 13.17 3.70 -14.32
CA TRP A 84 11.91 3.70 -15.09
C TRP A 84 10.67 3.65 -14.20
N GLY A 85 10.79 3.17 -12.96
CA GLY A 85 9.67 3.06 -12.03
C GLY A 85 9.15 4.42 -11.58
N VAL A 86 10.05 5.37 -11.28
CA VAL A 86 9.67 6.74 -10.90
C VAL A 86 8.83 7.42 -11.99
N PRO A 87 9.28 7.54 -13.26
CA PRO A 87 8.46 8.16 -14.29
C PRO A 87 7.18 7.37 -14.57
N LEU A 88 7.20 6.03 -14.49
CA LEU A 88 5.98 5.23 -14.65
C LEU A 88 4.92 5.60 -13.59
N THR A 89 5.29 5.65 -12.31
CA THR A 89 4.34 5.97 -11.24
C THR A 89 3.76 7.39 -11.42
N ILE A 90 4.61 8.36 -11.79
CA ILE A 90 4.17 9.75 -12.03
C ILE A 90 3.21 9.82 -13.22
N ILE A 91 3.58 9.24 -14.36
CA ILE A 91 2.75 9.27 -15.57
C ILE A 91 1.41 8.59 -15.33
N VAL A 92 1.41 7.41 -14.69
CA VAL A 92 0.17 6.68 -14.40
C VAL A 92 -0.70 7.48 -13.42
N GLY A 93 -0.13 8.00 -12.34
CA GLY A 93 -0.88 8.76 -11.34
C GLY A 93 -1.48 10.05 -11.88
N MET A 94 -0.65 10.90 -12.48
CA MET A 94 -1.11 12.16 -13.08
C MET A 94 -2.08 11.91 -14.24
N GLY A 95 -1.77 10.95 -15.11
CA GLY A 95 -2.65 10.57 -16.23
C GLY A 95 -4.01 10.08 -15.75
N SER A 96 -4.05 9.21 -14.73
CA SER A 96 -5.28 8.76 -14.10
C SER A 96 -6.09 9.89 -13.48
N SER A 97 -5.45 10.83 -12.79
CA SER A 97 -6.12 12.01 -12.24
C SER A 97 -6.70 12.90 -13.33
N LEU A 98 -5.96 13.13 -14.42
CA LEU A 98 -6.44 13.91 -15.57
C LEU A 98 -7.65 13.23 -16.24
N ILE A 99 -7.59 11.91 -16.45
CA ILE A 99 -8.72 11.13 -16.99
C ILE A 99 -9.94 11.27 -16.08
N PHE A 100 -9.76 11.14 -14.76
CA PHE A 100 -10.86 11.30 -13.82
C PHE A 100 -11.48 12.70 -13.92
N SER A 101 -10.66 13.75 -13.81
CA SER A 101 -11.15 15.14 -13.84
C SER A 101 -11.80 15.53 -15.18
N TYR A 102 -11.37 14.93 -16.28
CA TYR A 102 -11.98 15.15 -17.60
C TYR A 102 -13.38 14.53 -17.73
N ILE A 103 -13.59 13.36 -17.10
CA ILE A 103 -14.87 12.63 -17.20
C ILE A 103 -15.82 13.01 -16.06
N PHE A 104 -15.28 13.29 -14.88
CA PHE A 104 -15.99 13.51 -13.62
C PHE A 104 -15.52 14.83 -12.99
N GLU A 105 -16.37 15.86 -13.05
CA GLU A 105 -16.16 17.13 -12.34
C GLU A 105 -16.49 17.04 -10.84
N PRO A 106 -15.96 17.97 -10.03
CA PRO A 106 -14.58 18.00 -9.57
C PRO A 106 -14.29 16.89 -8.54
N ALA A 107 -13.06 16.39 -8.57
CA ALA A 107 -12.58 15.39 -7.62
C ALA A 107 -12.71 15.86 -6.17
N THR A 108 -13.21 14.97 -5.30
CA THR A 108 -13.16 15.20 -3.86
C THR A 108 -11.70 15.39 -3.45
N LYS A 109 -11.42 16.50 -2.75
CA LYS A 109 -10.08 16.74 -2.21
C LYS A 109 -9.79 15.67 -1.16
N ASN A 110 -8.60 15.10 -1.24
CA ASN A 110 -8.11 14.17 -0.23
C ASN A 110 -8.05 14.91 1.13
N SER A 111 -8.55 14.29 2.20
CA SER A 111 -8.55 14.88 3.55
C SER A 111 -7.15 15.24 4.08
N VAL A 112 -6.09 14.58 3.58
CA VAL A 112 -4.69 14.93 3.90
C VAL A 112 -4.33 16.34 3.41
N ALA A 113 -4.98 16.85 2.36
CA ALA A 113 -4.67 18.15 1.77
C ALA A 113 -4.88 19.32 2.75
N GLU A 114 -5.68 19.14 3.79
CA GLU A 114 -5.98 20.18 4.79
C GLU A 114 -4.97 20.23 5.94
N VAL A 115 -4.19 19.15 6.12
CA VAL A 115 -3.30 18.98 7.29
C VAL A 115 -1.83 18.78 6.91
N ILE A 116 -1.54 18.64 5.62
CA ILE A 116 -0.19 18.34 5.12
C ILE A 116 0.82 19.43 5.52
N SER A 117 2.00 19.01 5.97
CA SER A 117 3.09 19.89 6.36
C SER A 117 4.45 19.28 5.99
N ILE A 118 5.49 20.10 5.94
CA ILE A 118 6.88 19.63 5.72
C ILE A 118 7.27 18.61 6.79
N TYR A 119 6.86 18.84 8.05
CA TYR A 119 7.10 17.89 9.14
C TYR A 119 6.48 16.51 8.84
N MET A 120 5.24 16.47 8.35
CA MET A 120 4.59 15.20 7.98
C MET A 120 5.33 14.50 6.84
N ILE A 121 5.78 15.24 5.82
CA ILE A 121 6.50 14.68 4.67
C ILE A 121 7.84 14.07 5.08
N LEU A 122 8.53 14.66 6.05
CA LEU A 122 9.85 14.19 6.47
C LEU A 122 9.80 13.09 7.54
N PHE A 123 8.81 13.13 8.45
CA PHE A 123 8.85 12.30 9.67
C PHE A 123 7.66 11.36 9.84
N ARG A 124 6.58 11.49 9.05
CA ARG A 124 5.39 10.63 9.16
C ARG A 124 5.16 9.81 7.90
N ILE A 125 5.07 10.49 6.75
CA ILE A 125 4.79 9.88 5.44
C ILE A 125 5.78 8.75 5.09
N PRO A 126 7.11 8.88 5.26
CA PRO A 126 8.06 7.81 4.94
C PRO A 126 7.70 6.46 5.58
N PHE A 127 7.34 6.48 6.86
CA PHE A 127 6.99 5.27 7.63
C PHE A 127 5.61 4.74 7.28
N MET A 128 4.64 5.65 7.14
CA MET A 128 3.28 5.32 6.71
C MET A 128 3.29 4.62 5.34
N LEU A 129 4.01 5.18 4.36
CA LEU A 129 4.12 4.61 3.02
C LEU A 129 4.89 3.29 3.03
N MET A 130 5.89 3.10 3.90
CA MET A 130 6.52 1.78 4.04
C MET A 130 5.49 0.76 4.56
N GLY A 131 4.64 1.15 5.51
CA GLY A 131 3.53 0.32 5.96
C GLY A 131 2.56 -0.04 4.83
N GLU A 132 2.21 0.92 3.98
CA GLU A 132 1.38 0.72 2.79
C GLU A 132 2.04 -0.22 1.77
N GLU A 133 3.34 -0.11 1.55
CA GLU A 133 4.06 -1.08 0.70
C GLU A 133 4.04 -2.48 1.31
N LEU A 134 4.26 -2.61 2.62
CA LEU A 134 4.28 -3.93 3.28
C LEU A 134 2.91 -4.62 3.30
N ILE A 135 1.82 -3.89 3.55
CA ILE A 135 0.49 -4.49 3.47
C ILE A 135 0.23 -5.00 2.04
N CYS A 136 0.59 -4.21 1.02
CA CYS A 136 0.38 -4.58 -0.37
C CYS A 136 1.26 -5.76 -0.83
N THR A 137 2.57 -5.71 -0.61
CA THR A 137 3.47 -6.77 -1.05
C THR A 137 3.19 -8.08 -0.31
N ASN A 138 2.89 -8.02 1.00
CA ASN A 138 2.53 -9.22 1.75
C ASN A 138 1.19 -9.82 1.32
N ILE A 139 0.20 -9.01 0.93
CA ILE A 139 -1.05 -9.52 0.33
C ILE A 139 -0.74 -10.26 -0.97
N ILE A 140 0.07 -9.68 -1.84
CA ILE A 140 0.44 -10.33 -3.11
C ILE A 140 1.18 -11.64 -2.84
N ILE A 141 2.17 -11.63 -1.94
CA ILE A 141 2.90 -12.84 -1.55
C ILE A 141 1.94 -13.91 -1.00
N ALA A 142 1.03 -13.54 -0.09
CA ALA A 142 0.06 -14.47 0.50
C ALA A 142 -0.83 -15.10 -0.58
N LEU A 143 -1.39 -14.30 -1.49
CA LEU A 143 -2.22 -14.76 -2.59
C LEU A 143 -1.45 -15.64 -3.59
N GLN A 144 -0.19 -15.29 -3.90
CA GLN A 144 0.64 -16.12 -4.76
C GLN A 144 0.98 -17.48 -4.12
N LYS A 145 1.17 -17.53 -2.80
CA LYS A 145 1.31 -18.80 -2.07
C LYS A 145 0.02 -19.64 -2.04
N LEU A 146 -1.14 -19.00 -2.19
CA LEU A 146 -2.42 -19.67 -2.42
C LEU A 146 -2.63 -20.09 -3.88
N GLY A 147 -1.62 -19.92 -4.75
CA GLY A 147 -1.65 -20.37 -6.14
C GLY A 147 -2.10 -19.33 -7.15
N LEU A 148 -2.41 -18.10 -6.74
CA LEU A 148 -2.82 -17.06 -7.68
C LEU A 148 -1.64 -16.55 -8.50
N LYS A 149 -1.90 -16.23 -9.78
CA LYS A 149 -0.94 -15.53 -10.62
C LYS A 149 -0.74 -14.10 -10.08
N PHE A 150 0.46 -13.55 -10.29
CA PHE A 150 0.78 -12.18 -9.88
C PHE A 150 -0.25 -11.15 -10.39
N SER A 151 -0.72 -11.27 -11.63
CA SER A 151 -1.70 -10.32 -12.20
C SER A 151 -2.99 -10.28 -11.39
N THR A 152 -3.56 -11.45 -11.08
CA THR A 152 -4.77 -11.57 -10.25
C THR A 152 -4.53 -11.07 -8.83
N ALA A 153 -3.40 -11.46 -8.21
CA ALA A 153 -3.04 -11.00 -6.87
C ALA A 153 -2.86 -9.47 -6.81
N SER A 154 -2.23 -8.88 -7.84
CA SER A 154 -2.03 -7.43 -7.96
C SER A 154 -3.34 -6.67 -8.11
N ILE A 155 -4.30 -7.19 -8.88
CA ILE A 155 -5.64 -6.61 -9.02
C ILE A 155 -6.39 -6.64 -7.69
N ILE A 156 -6.41 -7.80 -7.01
CA ILE A 156 -7.05 -7.93 -5.69
C ILE A 156 -6.42 -6.97 -4.69
N CYS A 157 -5.09 -6.92 -4.63
CA CYS A 157 -4.36 -6.01 -3.77
C CYS A 157 -4.70 -4.54 -4.07
N SER A 158 -4.77 -4.15 -5.34
CA SER A 158 -5.04 -2.76 -5.74
C SER A 158 -6.48 -2.35 -5.42
N LEU A 159 -7.44 -3.26 -5.58
CA LEU A 159 -8.83 -3.06 -5.16
C LEU A 159 -8.92 -2.86 -3.64
N LEU A 160 -8.31 -3.74 -2.85
CA LEU A 160 -8.30 -3.62 -1.39
C LEU A 160 -7.65 -2.29 -0.94
N PHE A 161 -6.51 -1.95 -1.52
CA PHE A 161 -5.81 -0.71 -1.25
C PHE A 161 -6.69 0.51 -1.55
N ALA A 162 -7.35 0.55 -2.71
CA ALA A 162 -8.27 1.62 -3.09
C ALA A 162 -9.46 1.71 -2.13
N LEU A 163 -10.05 0.57 -1.73
CA LEU A 163 -11.17 0.54 -0.79
C LEU A 163 -10.79 1.07 0.59
N TRP A 164 -9.57 0.82 1.10
CA TRP A 164 -9.13 1.42 2.36
C TRP A 164 -8.98 2.94 2.29
N HIS A 165 -8.83 3.51 1.11
CA HIS A 165 -8.75 4.97 0.95
C HIS A 165 -10.12 5.64 0.86
N ILE A 166 -11.23 4.88 0.84
CA ILE A 166 -12.56 5.43 0.60
C ILE A 166 -12.98 6.60 1.52
N PRO A 167 -12.66 6.60 2.83
CA PRO A 167 -13.07 7.70 3.70
C PRO A 167 -12.31 9.00 3.37
N ALA A 168 -11.04 8.90 2.96
CA ALA A 168 -10.19 10.05 2.64
C ALA A 168 -10.64 10.78 1.36
N TYR A 169 -11.45 10.13 0.52
CA TYR A 169 -11.98 10.67 -0.73
C TYR A 169 -13.51 10.87 -0.67
N GLY A 170 -14.07 11.08 0.53
CA GLY A 170 -15.47 11.42 0.73
C GLY A 170 -16.45 10.35 0.25
N PHE A 171 -16.04 9.08 0.29
CA PHE A 171 -16.84 7.93 -0.14
C PHE A 171 -17.26 7.99 -1.63
N VAL A 172 -16.34 8.36 -2.51
CA VAL A 172 -16.53 8.34 -3.98
C VAL A 172 -15.76 7.17 -4.61
N PRO A 173 -16.37 5.97 -4.80
CA PRO A 173 -15.66 4.79 -5.29
C PRO A 173 -15.02 5.00 -6.67
N MET A 174 -15.72 5.67 -7.60
CA MET A 174 -15.22 5.88 -8.96
C MET A 174 -13.91 6.66 -9.00
N GLN A 175 -13.74 7.64 -8.11
CA GLN A 175 -12.48 8.38 -7.98
C GLN A 175 -11.34 7.43 -7.61
N LEU A 176 -11.55 6.53 -6.65
CA LEU A 176 -10.54 5.57 -6.20
C LEU A 176 -10.21 4.55 -7.28
N LEU A 177 -11.23 4.04 -7.98
CA LEU A 177 -11.05 3.06 -9.05
C LEU A 177 -10.19 3.62 -10.19
N ILE A 178 -10.33 4.91 -10.50
CA ILE A 178 -9.62 5.55 -11.62
C ILE A 178 -8.27 6.13 -11.18
N THR A 179 -8.17 6.66 -9.96
CA THR A 179 -6.97 7.38 -9.49
C THR A 179 -6.02 6.56 -8.62
N ILE A 180 -6.53 5.63 -7.80
CA ILE A 180 -5.71 4.86 -6.86
C ILE A 180 -5.29 3.50 -7.42
N ILE A 181 -6.24 2.75 -8.02
CA ILE A 181 -5.95 1.41 -8.55
C ILE A 181 -4.80 1.43 -9.57
N PRO A 182 -4.77 2.33 -10.58
CA PRO A 182 -3.71 2.30 -11.59
C PRO A 182 -2.33 2.55 -11.00
N VAL A 183 -2.21 3.50 -10.06
CA VAL A 183 -0.94 3.78 -9.36
C VAL A 183 -0.49 2.56 -8.56
N ARG A 184 -1.41 1.92 -7.83
CA ARG A 184 -1.09 0.71 -7.06
C ARG A 184 -0.67 -0.45 -7.96
N LEU A 185 -1.32 -0.64 -9.11
CA LEU A 185 -0.91 -1.63 -10.11
C LEU A 185 0.51 -1.35 -10.64
N ALA A 186 0.84 -0.08 -10.91
CA ALA A 186 2.18 0.33 -11.33
C ALA A 186 3.24 0.03 -10.24
N LEU A 187 2.96 0.39 -8.99
CA LEU A 187 3.84 0.11 -7.85
C LEU A 187 4.06 -1.38 -7.63
N ASN A 188 2.98 -2.18 -7.70
CA ASN A 188 3.08 -3.64 -7.61
C ASN A 188 3.95 -4.21 -8.74
N TYR A 189 3.83 -3.68 -9.95
CA TYR A 189 4.65 -4.08 -11.10
C TYR A 189 6.12 -3.70 -10.91
N ILE A 190 6.40 -2.50 -10.39
CA ILE A 190 7.75 -2.04 -10.02
C ILE A 190 8.36 -2.96 -8.96
N TRP A 191 7.60 -3.30 -7.91
CA TRP A 191 8.02 -4.25 -6.88
C TRP A 191 8.34 -5.63 -7.48
N LYS A 192 7.48 -6.18 -8.34
CA LYS A 192 7.73 -7.48 -8.98
C LYS A 192 9.04 -7.51 -9.76
N ASN A 193 9.33 -6.47 -10.52
CA ASN A 193 10.52 -6.39 -11.36
C ASN A 193 11.81 -6.07 -10.59
N SER A 194 11.68 -5.35 -9.47
CA SER A 194 12.80 -5.04 -8.58
C SER A 194 13.08 -6.15 -7.56
N LYS A 195 12.05 -6.92 -7.19
CA LYS A 195 11.99 -7.78 -5.99
C LYS A 195 12.33 -7.00 -4.71
N SER A 196 12.09 -5.69 -4.69
CA SER A 196 12.55 -4.78 -3.64
C SER A 196 11.42 -3.89 -3.17
N VAL A 197 11.12 -3.95 -1.87
CA VAL A 197 10.18 -3.01 -1.26
C VAL A 197 10.75 -1.60 -1.24
N TRP A 198 12.07 -1.44 -1.13
CA TRP A 198 12.73 -0.13 -1.18
C TRP A 198 12.49 0.57 -2.52
N VAL A 199 12.55 -0.16 -3.64
CA VAL A 199 12.35 0.45 -4.95
C VAL A 199 10.91 0.92 -5.14
N SER A 200 9.91 0.10 -4.80
CA SER A 200 8.51 0.54 -4.90
C SER A 200 8.19 1.65 -3.90
N TRP A 201 8.71 1.56 -2.67
CA TRP A 201 8.59 2.61 -1.66
C TRP A 201 9.17 3.95 -2.09
N ILE A 202 10.38 3.99 -2.69
CA ILE A 202 10.95 5.25 -3.20
C ILE A 202 10.08 5.82 -4.33
N CYS A 203 9.62 4.98 -5.28
CA CYS A 203 8.73 5.43 -6.34
C CYS A 203 7.42 6.02 -5.79
N HIS A 204 6.86 5.37 -4.78
CA HIS A 204 5.64 5.80 -4.09
C HIS A 204 5.88 7.13 -3.36
N PHE A 205 6.95 7.22 -2.56
CA PHE A 205 7.30 8.43 -1.81
C PHE A 205 7.55 9.64 -2.73
N ILE A 206 8.27 9.45 -3.84
CA ILE A 206 8.52 10.54 -4.80
C ILE A 206 7.20 11.00 -5.44
N PHE A 207 6.34 10.06 -5.86
CA PHE A 207 5.04 10.39 -6.44
C PHE A 207 4.16 11.18 -5.46
N ASP A 208 4.10 10.74 -4.21
CA ASP A 208 3.34 11.42 -3.16
C ASP A 208 3.91 12.80 -2.85
N CYS A 209 5.24 12.94 -2.73
CA CYS A 209 5.89 14.23 -2.55
C CYS A 209 5.50 15.21 -3.66
N ILE A 210 5.58 14.79 -4.93
CA ILE A 210 5.19 15.62 -6.08
C ILE A 210 3.70 15.99 -6.00
N SER A 211 2.85 15.02 -5.65
CA SER A 211 1.40 15.23 -5.53
C SER A 211 1.03 16.16 -4.38
N PHE A 212 1.85 16.23 -3.33
CA PHE A 212 1.66 17.12 -2.18
C PHE A 212 2.21 18.53 -2.41
N LEU A 213 3.14 18.76 -3.35
CA LEU A 213 3.70 20.10 -3.60
C LEU A 213 2.60 21.16 -3.81
N PRO A 214 1.58 20.95 -4.67
CA PRO A 214 0.52 21.95 -4.84
C PRO A 214 -0.34 22.16 -3.60
N MET A 215 -0.29 21.26 -2.62
CA MET A 215 -1.03 21.37 -1.36
C MET A 215 -0.25 22.15 -0.30
N LEU A 216 1.09 22.08 -0.33
CA LEU A 216 1.97 22.81 0.60
C LEU A 216 2.06 24.31 0.31
N PHE A 217 1.89 24.72 -0.95
CA PHE A 217 1.99 26.11 -1.38
C PHE A 217 0.63 26.79 -1.60
N LYS A 218 -0.43 26.25 -0.98
CA LYS A 218 -1.78 26.84 -0.96
C LYS A 218 -1.90 27.94 0.09
#